data_AF-A0A4R0F9J1-F1
#
_entry.id   AF-A0A4R0F9J1-F1
#
_cell.length_a   1.000
_cell.length_b   1.000
_cell.length_c   1.000
_cell.angle_alpha   90.00
_cell.angle_beta   90.00
_cell.angle_gamma   90.00
#
_symmetry.space_group_name_H-M   'P 1'
#
loop_
_entity.id
_entity.type
_entity.pdbx_description
1 polymer ?
#
loop_
_entity_poly.entity_id
_entity_poly.type
_entity_poly.pdbx_seq_one_letter_code
_entity_poly.pdbx_strand_id
1 'polypeptide(L)'
;MKLFDWYLVNIVEELSPYNKINKEKFTFDIEYLDILSFNYTQTLNRFYTPDTKIEFIHGRVGKSLVLGISDLKNEFLKKFKNYSFTKYHQKLLNNTDYLFLRENKKLMSLIDSNSIGQQNINIYIWGHSLAESDESYINEIFSFNQKPNVQCLVTVYFHRNDAPRLLNNLLDILKKDKVELWMKKGWLKFEQNPDIAKLNNIEPVELSKLAEA
;
A
#
# COMPACT_ATOMS: atom_id res chain seq x y z
N MET A 1 17.53 -8.60 -12.91
CA MET A 1 16.06 -8.54 -12.90
C MET A 1 15.40 -9.87 -13.29
N LYS A 2 15.87 -10.58 -14.33
CA LYS A 2 15.28 -11.86 -14.81
C LYS A 2 15.01 -12.93 -13.74
N LEU A 3 15.86 -13.07 -12.72
CA LEU A 3 15.65 -14.09 -11.67
C LEU A 3 14.46 -13.77 -10.76
N PHE A 4 14.27 -12.50 -10.38
CA PHE A 4 13.15 -12.10 -9.52
C PHE A 4 11.82 -12.23 -10.28
N ASP A 5 11.79 -11.80 -11.55
CA ASP A 5 10.64 -12.02 -12.42
C ASP A 5 10.33 -13.52 -12.57
N TRP A 6 11.36 -14.34 -12.78
CA TRP A 6 11.21 -15.79 -12.87
C TRP A 6 10.61 -16.38 -11.58
N TYR A 7 11.09 -15.96 -10.41
CA TYR A 7 10.56 -16.42 -9.12
C TYR A 7 9.08 -16.04 -8.94
N LEU A 8 8.73 -14.78 -9.25
CA LEU A 8 7.34 -14.32 -9.17
C LEU A 8 6.43 -15.13 -10.10
N VAL A 9 6.84 -15.36 -11.35
CA VAL A 9 6.04 -16.10 -12.33
C VAL A 9 5.93 -17.58 -11.99
N ASN A 10 7.06 -18.26 -11.77
CA ASN A 10 7.08 -19.73 -11.76
C ASN A 10 6.84 -20.33 -10.37
N ILE A 11 6.97 -19.52 -9.32
CA ILE A 11 6.74 -19.97 -7.95
C ILE A 11 5.51 -19.27 -7.39
N VAL A 12 5.54 -17.94 -7.24
CA VAL A 12 4.50 -17.22 -6.49
C VAL A 12 3.17 -17.21 -7.23
N GLU A 13 3.17 -16.98 -8.54
CA GLU A 13 1.93 -16.99 -9.34
C GLU A 13 1.36 -18.40 -9.54
N GLU A 14 2.14 -19.46 -9.32
CA GLU A 14 1.66 -20.85 -9.38
C GLU A 14 1.08 -21.33 -8.03
N LEU A 15 1.31 -20.61 -6.94
CA LEU A 15 0.71 -20.94 -5.64
C LEU A 15 -0.81 -20.83 -5.72
N SER A 16 -1.50 -21.74 -5.02
CA SER A 16 -2.94 -21.68 -4.78
C SER A 16 -3.22 -21.86 -3.29
N PRO A 17 -4.23 -21.17 -2.73
CA PRO A 17 -4.57 -21.33 -1.34
C PRO A 17 -5.13 -22.74 -1.11
N TYR A 18 -4.63 -23.42 -0.07
CA TYR A 18 -5.12 -24.74 0.33
C TYR A 18 -6.59 -24.67 0.77
N ASN A 19 -6.94 -23.62 1.52
CA ASN A 19 -8.30 -23.35 1.96
C ASN A 19 -8.87 -22.14 1.22
N LYS A 20 -10.07 -22.26 0.64
CA LYS A 20 -10.80 -21.11 0.10
C LYS A 20 -11.34 -20.28 1.24
N ILE A 21 -11.06 -18.98 1.22
CA ILE A 21 -11.56 -18.01 2.20
C ILE A 21 -12.96 -17.54 1.78
N ASN A 22 -13.91 -17.54 2.71
CA ASN A 22 -15.21 -16.89 2.54
C ASN A 22 -15.02 -15.37 2.62
N LYS A 23 -15.43 -14.68 1.55
CA LYS A 23 -15.28 -13.23 1.35
C LYS A 23 -16.27 -12.41 2.19
N GLU A 24 -17.35 -13.01 2.68
CA GLU A 24 -18.45 -12.35 3.40
C GLU A 24 -18.07 -11.76 4.77
N LYS A 25 -16.79 -11.79 5.16
CA LYS A 25 -16.32 -11.41 6.50
C LYS A 25 -15.41 -10.18 6.55
N PHE A 26 -15.24 -9.46 5.44
CA PHE A 26 -14.61 -8.13 5.49
C PHE A 26 -15.59 -7.09 6.02
N THR A 27 -15.10 -6.12 6.79
CA THR A 27 -15.91 -5.02 7.35
C THR A 27 -16.33 -3.96 6.30
N PHE A 28 -15.90 -4.14 5.05
CA PHE A 28 -16.20 -3.27 3.92
C PHE A 28 -16.23 -4.10 2.62
N ASP A 29 -17.09 -3.67 1.70
CA ASP A 29 -17.23 -4.29 0.38
C ASP A 29 -16.06 -3.88 -0.52
N ILE A 30 -15.10 -4.79 -0.64
CA ILE A 30 -13.87 -4.58 -1.42
C ILE A 30 -14.13 -4.28 -2.90
N GLU A 31 -15.28 -4.70 -3.43
CA GLU A 31 -15.70 -4.47 -4.82
C GLU A 31 -15.99 -2.99 -5.11
N TYR A 32 -16.30 -2.19 -4.09
CA TYR A 32 -16.51 -0.75 -4.23
C TYR A 32 -15.26 0.09 -3.92
N LEU A 33 -14.10 -0.54 -3.72
CA LEU A 33 -12.84 0.15 -3.48
C LEU A 33 -12.01 0.28 -4.76
N ASP A 34 -11.43 1.46 -4.95
CA ASP A 34 -10.32 1.65 -5.87
C ASP A 34 -9.03 1.12 -5.18
N ILE A 35 -8.47 0.02 -5.69
CA ILE A 35 -7.35 -0.69 -5.03
C ILE A 35 -6.02 -0.27 -5.64
N LEU A 36 -5.14 0.26 -4.80
CA LEU A 36 -3.75 0.59 -5.12
C LEU A 36 -2.82 -0.45 -4.48
N SER A 37 -2.23 -1.32 -5.30
CA SER A 37 -1.33 -2.38 -4.86
C SER A 37 0.14 -1.96 -4.99
N PHE A 38 0.87 -2.10 -3.88
CA PHE A 38 2.32 -1.98 -3.83
C PHE A 38 3.02 -3.33 -4.07
N ASN A 39 2.26 -4.42 -4.10
CA ASN A 39 2.74 -5.77 -4.40
C ASN A 39 2.88 -5.96 -5.91
N TYR A 40 3.76 -6.88 -6.32
CA TYR A 40 4.05 -7.15 -7.74
C TYR A 40 3.18 -8.25 -8.36
N THR A 41 2.45 -9.02 -7.54
CA THR A 41 1.65 -10.19 -7.95
C THR A 41 0.15 -9.91 -7.91
N GLN A 42 -0.61 -10.69 -8.67
CA GLN A 42 -2.06 -10.56 -8.78
C GLN A 42 -2.83 -11.39 -7.74
N THR A 43 -2.17 -11.74 -6.64
CA THR A 43 -2.70 -12.60 -5.57
C THR A 43 -4.08 -12.17 -5.07
N LEU A 44 -4.29 -10.85 -4.89
CA LEU A 44 -5.56 -10.32 -4.41
C LEU A 44 -6.71 -10.60 -5.39
N ASN A 45 -6.53 -10.26 -6.67
CA ASN A 45 -7.54 -10.54 -7.69
C ASN A 45 -7.75 -12.03 -7.93
N ARG A 46 -6.66 -12.81 -7.98
CA ARG A 46 -6.74 -14.25 -8.25
C ARG A 46 -7.60 -15.00 -7.24
N PHE A 47 -7.58 -14.59 -5.97
CA PHE A 47 -8.22 -15.37 -4.90
C PHE A 47 -9.43 -14.69 -4.28
N TYR A 48 -9.47 -13.35 -4.24
CA TYR A 48 -10.48 -12.62 -3.48
C TYR A 48 -11.35 -11.73 -4.36
N THR A 49 -10.81 -11.10 -5.38
CA THR A 49 -11.55 -10.09 -6.16
C THR A 49 -11.27 -10.16 -7.66
N PRO A 50 -11.68 -11.24 -8.36
CA PRO A 50 -11.31 -11.45 -9.76
C PRO A 50 -11.68 -10.29 -10.69
N ASP A 51 -12.83 -9.66 -10.43
CA ASP A 51 -13.40 -8.61 -11.27
C ASP A 51 -13.01 -7.19 -10.82
N THR A 52 -12.35 -7.03 -9.68
CA THR A 52 -11.95 -5.70 -9.17
C THR A 52 -10.70 -5.21 -9.88
N LYS A 53 -10.74 -3.97 -10.35
CA LYS A 53 -9.58 -3.33 -10.96
C LYS A 53 -8.55 -2.99 -9.88
N ILE A 54 -7.32 -3.50 -10.03
CA ILE A 54 -6.18 -3.13 -9.19
C ILE A 54 -5.19 -2.30 -10.00
N GLU A 55 -4.76 -1.18 -9.44
CA GLU A 55 -3.66 -0.37 -9.94
C GLU A 55 -2.35 -0.73 -9.23
N PHE A 56 -1.32 -1.06 -10.00
CA PHE A 56 -0.06 -1.59 -9.49
C PHE A 56 1.02 -0.50 -9.47
N ILE A 57 1.21 0.14 -8.31
CA ILE A 57 2.03 1.35 -8.14
C ILE A 57 3.52 1.12 -8.45
N HIS A 58 4.01 -0.11 -8.24
CA HIS A 58 5.38 -0.50 -8.58
C HIS A 58 5.47 -1.39 -9.82
N GLY A 59 4.43 -1.39 -10.66
CA GLY A 59 4.30 -2.34 -11.75
C GLY A 59 3.92 -3.75 -11.28
N ARG A 60 3.74 -4.65 -12.24
CA ARG A 60 3.30 -6.03 -11.98
C ARG A 60 4.06 -7.04 -12.81
N VAL A 61 4.11 -8.27 -12.31
CA VAL A 61 4.72 -9.40 -13.01
C VAL A 61 4.13 -9.55 -14.42
N GLY A 62 5.00 -9.82 -15.41
CA GLY A 62 4.66 -9.82 -16.83
C GLY A 62 4.64 -8.44 -17.50
N LYS A 63 4.90 -7.36 -16.75
CA LYS A 63 5.16 -6.00 -17.24
C LYS A 63 6.45 -5.45 -16.59
N SER A 64 6.73 -4.16 -16.76
CA SER A 64 7.84 -3.48 -16.10
C SER A 64 7.65 -3.44 -14.59
N LEU A 65 8.63 -3.95 -13.83
CA LEU A 65 8.70 -3.81 -12.38
C LEU A 65 9.56 -2.61 -11.99
N VAL A 66 9.17 -1.95 -10.90
CA VAL A 66 9.96 -0.92 -10.23
C VAL A 66 10.54 -1.51 -8.95
N LEU A 67 11.86 -1.69 -8.95
CA LEU A 67 12.62 -2.30 -7.86
C LEU A 67 13.71 -1.32 -7.37
N GLY A 68 14.30 -1.60 -6.21
CA GLY A 68 15.43 -0.82 -5.70
C GLY A 68 15.06 0.18 -4.60
N ILE A 69 15.92 1.16 -4.39
CA ILE A 69 15.84 2.11 -3.25
C ILE A 69 15.02 3.35 -3.61
N SER A 70 14.40 4.00 -2.63
CA SER A 70 13.62 5.23 -2.86
C SER A 70 14.49 6.32 -3.50
N ASP A 71 15.62 6.65 -2.88
CA ASP A 71 16.60 7.59 -3.43
C ASP A 71 18.02 7.34 -2.87
N LEU A 72 19.03 7.86 -3.57
CA LEU A 72 20.42 7.87 -3.13
C LEU A 72 20.63 9.00 -2.12
N LYS A 73 20.46 8.71 -0.83
CA LYS A 73 20.68 9.71 0.23
C LYS A 73 22.15 10.05 0.47
N ASN A 74 23.05 9.09 0.19
CA ASN A 74 24.47 9.24 0.48
C ASN A 74 25.19 10.00 -0.65
N GLU A 75 25.80 11.14 -0.32
CA GLU A 75 26.54 11.99 -1.25
C GLU A 75 27.70 11.26 -1.96
N PHE A 76 28.35 10.30 -1.31
CA PHE A 76 29.38 9.47 -1.93
C PHE A 76 28.77 8.57 -3.02
N LEU A 77 27.60 7.97 -2.77
CA LEU A 77 26.92 7.12 -3.76
C LEU A 77 26.36 7.94 -4.94
N LYS A 78 25.91 9.19 -4.70
CA LYS A 78 25.47 10.11 -5.77
C LYS A 78 26.58 10.39 -6.79
N LYS A 79 27.85 10.44 -6.36
CA LYS A 79 29.00 10.69 -7.26
C LYS A 79 29.13 9.63 -8.37
N PHE A 80 28.70 8.40 -8.12
CA PHE A 80 28.74 7.32 -9.11
C PHE A 80 27.58 7.36 -10.10
N LYS A 81 26.64 8.31 -9.97
CA LYS A 81 25.44 8.45 -10.83
C LYS A 81 24.65 7.16 -11.01
N ASN A 82 24.65 6.30 -9.99
CA ASN A 82 23.95 5.01 -9.96
C ASN A 82 22.43 5.18 -9.77
N TYR A 83 21.85 6.22 -10.36
CA TYR A 83 20.43 6.54 -10.27
C TYR A 83 19.56 5.44 -10.87
N SER A 84 20.09 4.61 -11.77
CA SER A 84 19.39 3.43 -12.32
C SER A 84 18.86 2.45 -11.25
N PHE A 85 19.43 2.46 -10.04
CA PHE A 85 18.96 1.64 -8.92
C PHE A 85 17.88 2.31 -8.07
N THR A 86 17.57 3.59 -8.32
CA THR A 86 16.48 4.26 -7.61
C THR A 86 15.15 3.91 -8.27
N LYS A 87 14.14 3.69 -7.43
CA LYS A 87 12.76 3.54 -7.87
C LYS A 87 12.32 4.75 -8.69
N TYR A 88 12.79 5.95 -8.32
CA TYR A 88 12.47 7.17 -9.05
C TYR A 88 12.92 7.12 -10.51
N HIS A 89 14.17 6.75 -10.76
CA HIS A 89 14.70 6.66 -12.10
C HIS A 89 14.05 5.54 -12.92
N GLN A 90 13.79 4.37 -12.31
CA GLN A 90 13.12 3.27 -12.99
C GLN A 90 11.67 3.63 -13.38
N LYS A 91 10.96 4.36 -12.52
CA LYS A 91 9.60 4.84 -12.84
C LYS A 91 9.59 5.76 -14.06
N LEU A 92 10.53 6.72 -14.10
CA LEU A 92 10.67 7.62 -15.25
C LEU A 92 11.02 6.88 -16.54
N LEU A 93 11.98 5.95 -16.49
CA LEU A 93 12.40 5.19 -17.67
C LEU A 93 11.33 4.24 -18.19
N ASN A 94 10.62 3.57 -17.30
CA ASN A 94 9.64 2.55 -17.68
C ASN A 94 8.28 3.13 -18.07
N ASN A 95 8.13 4.46 -18.00
CA ASN A 95 6.86 5.16 -18.12
C ASN A 95 5.75 4.48 -17.29
N THR A 96 6.16 3.86 -16.17
CA THR A 96 5.22 3.29 -15.20
C THR A 96 4.72 4.47 -14.41
N ASP A 97 3.49 4.85 -14.73
CA ASP A 97 2.74 5.96 -14.18
C ASP A 97 3.14 6.28 -12.74
N TYR A 98 3.79 7.44 -12.59
CA TYR A 98 4.02 8.11 -11.31
C TYR A 98 2.71 8.59 -10.66
N LEU A 99 1.57 8.24 -11.27
CA LEU A 99 0.23 8.67 -10.94
C LEU A 99 -0.21 7.96 -9.66
N PHE A 100 -0.45 8.75 -8.63
CA PHE A 100 -1.09 8.29 -7.40
C PHE A 100 -2.42 9.01 -7.24
N LEU A 101 -2.80 9.40 -6.04
CA LEU A 101 -4.11 9.95 -5.74
C LEU A 101 -4.40 11.28 -6.47
N ARG A 102 -3.41 12.18 -6.58
CA ARG A 102 -3.54 13.50 -7.22
C ARG A 102 -3.73 13.44 -8.73
N GLU A 103 -3.40 12.31 -9.34
CA GLU A 103 -3.54 12.10 -10.77
C GLU A 103 -4.83 11.32 -11.10
N ASN A 104 -5.50 10.81 -10.07
CA ASN A 104 -6.83 10.23 -10.19
C ASN A 104 -7.85 11.36 -10.45
N LYS A 105 -8.22 11.53 -11.73
CA LYS A 105 -9.16 12.57 -12.18
C LYS A 105 -10.51 12.53 -11.46
N LYS A 106 -10.99 11.34 -11.08
CA LYS A 106 -12.26 11.16 -10.35
C LYS A 106 -12.12 11.66 -8.91
N LEU A 107 -11.01 11.37 -8.25
CA LEU A 107 -10.74 11.88 -6.90
C LEU A 107 -10.55 13.39 -6.93
N MET A 108 -9.76 13.91 -7.87
CA MET A 108 -9.49 15.34 -7.98
C MET A 108 -10.73 16.14 -8.35
N SER A 109 -11.59 15.62 -9.23
CA SER A 109 -12.86 16.30 -9.53
C SER A 109 -13.78 16.40 -8.31
N LEU A 110 -13.77 15.42 -7.40
CA LEU A 110 -14.48 15.48 -6.12
C LEU A 110 -13.85 16.50 -5.16
N ILE A 111 -12.52 16.57 -5.10
CA ILE A 111 -11.79 17.52 -4.22
C ILE A 111 -11.91 18.96 -4.71
N ASP A 112 -11.98 19.16 -6.02
CA ASP A 112 -12.00 20.48 -6.66
C ASP A 112 -13.43 20.95 -6.97
N SER A 113 -14.46 20.11 -6.81
CA SER A 113 -15.83 20.53 -7.05
C SER A 113 -16.28 21.55 -6.01
N ASN A 114 -16.88 22.65 -6.49
CA ASN A 114 -17.61 23.63 -5.67
C ASN A 114 -18.94 23.09 -5.12
N SER A 115 -19.06 21.76 -4.98
CA SER A 115 -20.23 21.09 -4.45
C SER A 115 -20.52 21.57 -3.02
N ILE A 116 -21.80 21.82 -2.72
CA ILE A 116 -22.30 22.45 -1.49
C ILE A 116 -22.23 21.51 -0.26
N GLY A 117 -21.53 20.38 -0.36
CA GLY A 117 -21.44 19.35 0.68
C GLY A 117 -20.02 18.88 0.95
N GLN A 118 -19.81 18.37 2.16
CA GLN A 118 -18.55 17.77 2.59
C GLN A 118 -18.22 16.52 1.76
N GLN A 119 -17.01 16.48 1.21
CA GLN A 119 -16.49 15.36 0.43
C GLN A 119 -15.68 14.46 1.35
N ASN A 120 -16.17 13.24 1.55
CA ASN A 120 -15.53 12.26 2.42
C ASN A 120 -14.67 11.31 1.61
N ILE A 121 -13.39 11.21 1.96
CA ILE A 121 -12.42 10.30 1.35
C ILE A 121 -11.98 9.32 2.43
N ASN A 122 -12.24 8.03 2.23
CA ASN A 122 -11.79 6.99 3.14
C ASN A 122 -10.61 6.24 2.52
N ILE A 123 -9.49 6.23 3.22
CA ILE A 123 -8.26 5.54 2.79
C ILE A 123 -7.96 4.45 3.82
N TYR A 124 -7.86 3.22 3.32
CA TYR A 124 -7.50 2.04 4.11
C TYR A 124 -6.10 1.61 3.71
N ILE A 125 -5.18 1.63 4.67
CA ILE A 125 -3.80 1.18 4.47
C ILE A 125 -3.67 -0.21 5.08
N TRP A 126 -3.28 -1.17 4.26
CA TRP A 126 -3.18 -2.56 4.68
C TRP A 126 -1.85 -3.17 4.27
N GLY A 127 -1.14 -3.74 5.25
CA GLY A 127 0.15 -4.38 5.05
C GLY A 127 1.16 -3.99 6.13
N HIS A 128 2.36 -4.56 6.03
CA HIS A 128 3.41 -4.34 7.02
C HIS A 128 4.28 -3.10 6.72
N SER A 129 4.21 -2.53 5.51
CA SER A 129 5.05 -1.39 5.16
C SER A 129 4.27 -0.08 5.24
N LEU A 130 4.73 0.81 6.11
CA LEU A 130 4.55 2.26 6.03
C LEU A 130 5.93 2.91 6.01
N ALA A 131 6.84 2.33 5.23
CA ALA A 131 8.26 2.66 5.29
C ALA A 131 8.61 3.89 4.46
N GLU A 132 9.80 4.44 4.72
CA GLU A 132 10.38 5.56 3.99
C GLU A 132 10.50 5.32 2.47
N SER A 133 10.57 4.05 2.04
CA SER A 133 10.57 3.72 0.62
C SER A 133 9.33 4.22 -0.14
N ASP A 134 8.24 4.47 0.57
CA ASP A 134 6.95 4.89 0.05
C ASP A 134 6.57 6.29 0.57
N GLU A 135 7.55 7.05 1.09
CA GLU A 135 7.39 8.38 1.69
C GLU A 135 6.59 9.36 0.82
N SER A 136 6.83 9.39 -0.50
CA SER A 136 6.12 10.31 -1.40
C SER A 136 4.62 10.06 -1.41
N TYR A 137 4.21 8.78 -1.43
CA TYR A 137 2.81 8.37 -1.44
C TYR A 137 2.14 8.65 -0.09
N ILE A 138 2.87 8.40 1.00
CA ILE A 138 2.42 8.71 2.36
C ILE A 138 2.20 10.23 2.50
N ASN A 139 3.17 11.05 2.09
CA ASN A 139 3.02 12.51 2.15
C ASN A 139 1.81 13.01 1.37
N GLU A 140 1.51 12.39 0.23
CA GLU A 140 0.35 12.73 -0.59
C GLU A 140 -0.98 12.38 0.08
N ILE A 141 -1.14 11.17 0.63
CA ILE A 141 -2.32 10.76 1.43
C ILE A 141 -2.59 11.79 2.53
N PHE A 142 -1.55 12.11 3.29
CA PHE A 142 -1.65 13.00 4.44
C PHE A 142 -1.65 14.49 4.03
N SER A 143 -1.94 14.81 2.77
CA SER A 143 -2.19 16.18 2.30
C SER A 143 -3.69 16.50 2.13
N PHE A 144 -4.58 15.50 2.18
CA PHE A 144 -6.00 15.62 1.79
C PHE A 144 -6.97 16.21 2.84
N ASN A 145 -6.49 17.04 3.77
CA ASN A 145 -7.33 17.76 4.77
C ASN A 145 -7.01 19.26 4.85
N GLN A 146 -6.53 19.84 3.74
CA GLN A 146 -6.18 21.26 3.67
C GLN A 146 -7.34 22.17 3.22
N LYS A 147 -8.40 21.60 2.61
CA LYS A 147 -9.57 22.35 2.15
C LYS A 147 -10.75 22.17 3.11
N PRO A 148 -11.57 23.23 3.37
CA PRO A 148 -12.67 23.15 4.34
C PRO A 148 -13.76 22.13 4.01
N ASN A 149 -13.97 21.84 2.72
CA ASN A 149 -15.03 20.97 2.23
C ASN A 149 -14.58 19.51 2.01
N VAL A 150 -13.33 19.16 2.33
CA VAL A 150 -12.78 17.81 2.17
C VAL A 150 -12.44 17.22 3.52
N GLN A 151 -12.91 16.01 3.79
CA GLN A 151 -12.54 15.22 4.95
C GLN A 151 -11.98 13.88 4.50
N CYS A 152 -10.67 13.73 4.63
CA CYS A 152 -9.95 12.49 4.44
C CYS A 152 -9.77 11.77 5.78
N LEU A 153 -10.21 10.52 5.85
CA LEU A 153 -10.03 9.61 6.97
C LEU A 153 -9.11 8.47 6.55
N VAL A 154 -8.05 8.24 7.33
CA VAL A 154 -7.05 7.21 7.11
C VAL A 154 -7.15 6.18 8.22
N THR A 155 -7.37 4.93 7.84
CA THR A 155 -7.33 3.77 8.74
C THR A 155 -6.14 2.91 8.38
N VAL A 156 -5.20 2.74 9.33
CA VAL A 156 -4.04 1.86 9.18
C VAL A 156 -4.33 0.55 9.89
N TYR A 157 -4.40 -0.55 9.13
CA TYR A 157 -4.57 -1.88 9.69
C TYR A 157 -3.21 -2.49 10.08
N PHE A 158 -3.09 -2.99 11.30
CA PHE A 158 -1.87 -3.59 11.82
C PHE A 158 -2.06 -5.06 12.21
N HIS A 159 -1.03 -5.88 12.05
CA HIS A 159 -1.05 -7.28 12.49
C HIS A 159 -0.35 -7.44 13.85
N ARG A 160 -0.97 -8.17 14.79
CA ARG A 160 -0.42 -8.41 16.15
C ARG A 160 0.00 -7.09 16.83
N ASN A 161 1.26 -6.97 17.25
CA ASN A 161 1.79 -5.83 17.99
C ASN A 161 2.56 -4.84 17.10
N ASP A 162 2.23 -4.77 15.80
CA ASP A 162 2.99 -4.00 14.82
C ASP A 162 2.62 -2.49 14.79
N ALA A 163 1.54 -2.09 15.47
CA ALA A 163 1.07 -0.71 15.52
C ALA A 163 2.17 0.32 15.93
N PRO A 164 3.01 0.07 16.96
CA PRO A 164 4.06 1.02 17.34
C PRO A 164 5.10 1.23 16.24
N ARG A 165 5.48 0.17 15.51
CA ARG A 165 6.44 0.29 14.40
C ARG A 165 5.86 1.12 13.26
N LEU A 166 4.59 0.88 12.91
CA LEU A 166 3.90 1.65 11.88
C LEU A 166 3.76 3.13 12.27
N LEU A 167 3.44 3.41 13.54
CA LEU A 167 3.40 4.77 14.07
C LEU A 167 4.77 5.45 14.02
N ASN A 168 5.85 4.76 14.42
CA ASN A 168 7.21 5.30 14.35
C ASN A 168 7.58 5.68 12.91
N ASN A 169 7.29 4.83 11.93
CA ASN A 169 7.58 5.17 10.54
C ASN A 169 6.78 6.41 10.07
N LEU A 170 5.51 6.54 10.47
CA LEU A 170 4.74 7.75 10.17
C LEU A 170 5.32 8.98 10.86
N LEU A 171 5.83 8.87 12.08
CA LEU A 171 6.50 9.97 12.78
C LEU A 171 7.79 10.38 12.06
N ASP A 172 8.57 9.42 11.56
CA ASP A 172 9.79 9.69 10.82
C ASP A 172 9.50 10.44 9.51
N ILE A 173 8.44 10.05 8.81
CA ILE A 173 8.04 10.62 7.52
C ILE A 173 7.31 11.95 7.68
N LEU A 174 6.21 11.97 8.44
CA LEU A 174 5.29 13.11 8.53
C LEU A 174 5.67 14.14 9.60
N LYS A 175 6.59 13.76 10.50
CA LYS A 175 6.95 14.50 11.72
C LYS A 175 5.81 14.53 12.75
N LYS A 176 6.22 14.74 14.02
CA LYS A 176 5.35 14.70 15.20
C LYS A 176 4.08 15.55 15.05
N ASP A 177 4.23 16.82 14.71
CA ASP A 177 3.12 17.78 14.71
C ASP A 177 1.99 17.37 13.76
N LYS A 178 2.35 16.82 12.60
CA LYS A 178 1.38 16.37 11.59
C LYS A 178 0.64 15.11 12.06
N VAL A 179 1.37 14.11 12.56
CA VAL A 179 0.77 12.87 13.08
C VAL A 179 -0.18 13.17 14.24
N GLU A 180 0.26 13.98 15.21
CA GLU A 180 -0.56 14.37 16.35
C GLU A 180 -1.84 15.12 15.93
N LEU A 181 -1.73 16.07 14.99
CA LEU A 181 -2.89 16.79 14.48
C LEU A 181 -3.93 15.82 13.88
N TRP A 182 -3.48 14.92 13.02
CA TRP A 182 -4.35 13.96 12.35
C TRP A 182 -5.03 13.00 13.33
N MET A 183 -4.30 12.51 14.34
CA MET A 183 -4.88 11.66 15.39
C MET A 183 -5.88 12.43 16.26
N LYS A 184 -5.53 13.66 16.72
CA LYS A 184 -6.42 14.50 17.55
C LYS A 184 -7.73 14.84 16.86
N LYS A 185 -7.70 15.01 15.53
CA LYS A 185 -8.89 15.29 14.72
C LYS A 185 -9.68 14.03 14.35
N GLY A 186 -9.20 12.83 14.72
CA GLY A 186 -9.81 11.57 14.32
C GLY A 186 -9.64 11.24 12.83
N TRP A 187 -8.76 11.95 12.12
CA TRP A 187 -8.47 11.73 10.70
C TRP A 187 -7.53 10.54 10.47
N LEU A 188 -6.75 10.15 11.49
CA LEU A 188 -5.89 8.97 11.46
C LEU A 188 -6.27 8.05 12.62
N LYS A 189 -6.55 6.79 12.32
CA LYS A 189 -6.73 5.72 13.31
C LYS A 189 -5.96 4.46 12.94
N PHE A 190 -5.64 3.68 13.96
CA PHE A 190 -5.03 2.35 13.83
C PHE A 190 -6.03 1.30 14.26
N GLU A 191 -6.21 0.27 13.45
CA GLU A 191 -7.11 -0.83 13.73
C GLU A 191 -6.41 -2.18 13.58
N GLN A 192 -6.76 -3.14 14.42
CA GLN A 192 -6.20 -4.47 14.30
C GLN A 192 -6.74 -5.12 13.03
N ASN A 193 -5.84 -5.74 12.26
CA ASN A 193 -6.19 -6.51 11.08
C ASN A 193 -7.14 -7.65 11.47
N PRO A 194 -8.32 -7.80 10.82
CA PRO A 194 -9.19 -8.95 11.07
C PRO A 194 -8.43 -10.27 10.90
N ASP A 195 -8.65 -11.19 11.85
CA ASP A 195 -8.09 -12.54 11.79
C ASP A 195 -8.87 -13.38 10.78
N ILE A 196 -8.47 -13.29 9.50
CA ILE A 196 -9.15 -13.97 8.40
C ILE A 196 -9.11 -15.49 8.57
N ALA A 197 -8.05 -16.06 9.15
CA ALA A 197 -7.96 -17.50 9.38
C ALA A 197 -9.00 -17.94 10.41
N LYS A 198 -9.04 -17.27 11.57
CA LYS A 198 -10.04 -17.54 12.61
C LYS A 198 -11.47 -17.31 12.10
N LEU A 199 -11.68 -16.22 11.35
CA LEU A 199 -12.97 -15.93 10.73
C LEU A 199 -13.42 -17.02 9.76
N ASN A 200 -12.49 -17.75 9.14
CA ASN A 200 -12.81 -18.84 8.22
C ASN A 200 -12.75 -20.23 8.85
N ASN A 201 -12.65 -20.31 10.19
CA ASN A 201 -12.45 -21.57 10.92
C ASN A 201 -11.25 -22.37 10.38
N ILE A 202 -10.23 -21.65 9.89
CA ILE A 202 -8.97 -22.24 9.43
C ILE A 202 -8.06 -22.32 10.65
N GLU A 203 -7.72 -23.53 11.07
CA GLU A 203 -6.66 -23.71 12.06
C GLU A 203 -5.31 -23.25 11.47
N PRO A 204 -4.53 -22.43 12.19
CA PRO A 204 -3.19 -22.08 11.74
C PRO A 204 -2.40 -23.37 11.52
N VAL A 205 -1.87 -23.54 10.31
CA VAL A 205 -0.84 -24.56 10.11
C VAL A 205 0.37 -24.07 10.90
N GLU A 206 0.71 -24.75 12.00
CA GLU A 206 2.04 -24.58 12.58
C GLU A 206 3.03 -24.97 11.50
N LEU A 207 3.65 -23.97 10.86
CA LEU A 207 4.85 -24.22 10.07
C LEU A 207 5.81 -24.89 11.04
N SER A 208 6.21 -26.13 10.74
CA SER A 208 7.26 -26.79 11.49
C SER A 208 8.40 -25.79 11.61
N LYS A 209 8.82 -25.49 12.85
CA LYS A 209 10.09 -24.80 13.05
C LYS A 209 11.08 -25.66 12.27
N LEU A 210 11.54 -25.16 11.12
CA LEU A 210 12.59 -25.82 10.36
C LEU A 210 13.68 -26.07 11.38
N ALA A 211 13.86 -27.34 11.72
CA ALA A 211 14.88 -27.75 12.68
C ALA A 211 16.19 -27.16 12.17
N GLU A 212 16.89 -26.48 13.07
CA GLU A 212 18.19 -25.89 12.82
C GLU A 212 19.06 -26.91 12.06
N ALA A 213 19.48 -26.53 10.85
CA ALA A 213 20.44 -27.26 10.04
C ALA A 213 21.70 -26.40 9.89
#